data_AF-A0A0F9DM51-F1
#
_entry.id   AF-A0A0F9DM51-F1
#
_cell.length_a   1.000
_cell.length_b   1.000
_cell.length_c   1.000
_cell.angle_alpha   90.00
_cell.angle_beta   90.00
_cell.angle_gamma   90.00
#
_symmetry.space_group_name_H-M   'P 1'
#
loop_
_entity.id
_entity.type
_entity.pdbx_description
1 polymer ?
#
loop_
_entity_poly.entity_id
_entity_poly.type
_entity_poly.pdbx_seq_one_letter_code
_entity_poly.pdbx_strand_id
1 'polypeptide(L)'
;MKECIHCKKLFKDGKREKYCSDKCREIFWNRKQYAKPEHRNKILTRMKSKEHRKKDREYKKTPARRQHRREYLKVKRRTDPLWKLEHSIRDRVRSGILLAPLGKFSTYLGYTIQELYDYLSAKDGYDESSYLAGELSLDHIIPLHWFITLEVGDKEFRKAWNMRNLRIIPLRKN
;
A
#
# COMPACT_ATOMS: atom_id res chain seq x y z
N MET A 1 29.54 8.06 52.67
CA MET A 1 29.16 8.61 51.34
C MET A 1 29.54 7.56 50.31
N LYS A 2 28.59 7.16 49.46
CA LYS A 2 28.81 6.14 48.42
C LYS A 2 28.79 6.77 47.03
N GLU A 3 29.49 6.14 46.09
CA GLU A 3 29.48 6.52 44.69
C GLU A 3 28.43 5.71 43.91
N CYS A 4 27.62 6.36 43.08
CA CYS A 4 26.64 5.66 42.26
C CYS A 4 27.31 4.89 41.12
N ILE A 5 27.02 3.59 41.00
CA ILE A 5 27.57 2.72 39.93
C ILE A 5 27.24 3.23 38.53
N HIS A 6 26.05 3.85 38.35
CA HIS A 6 25.59 4.32 37.04
C HIS A 6 26.18 5.68 36.62
N CYS A 7 26.07 6.70 37.49
CA CYS A 7 26.37 8.09 37.15
C CYS A 7 27.56 8.68 37.92
N LYS A 8 28.25 7.87 38.74
CA LYS A 8 29.46 8.26 39.50
C LYS A 8 29.27 9.41 40.50
N LYS A 9 28.04 9.84 40.73
CA LYS A 9 27.71 10.86 41.73
C LYS A 9 27.84 10.32 43.15
N LEU A 10 28.44 11.08 44.05
CA LEU A 10 28.46 10.81 45.49
C LEU A 10 27.08 11.07 46.11
N PHE A 11 26.62 10.16 46.98
CA PHE A 11 25.35 10.27 47.68
C PHE A 11 25.46 9.79 49.14
N LYS A 12 24.59 10.32 50.00
CA LYS A 12 24.54 9.97 51.43
C LYS A 12 24.00 8.54 51.60
N ASP A 13 24.58 7.80 52.53
CA ASP A 13 24.12 6.45 52.87
C ASP A 13 22.69 6.50 53.43
N GLY A 14 21.78 5.77 52.79
CA GLY A 14 20.37 5.63 53.16
C GLY A 14 19.83 4.27 52.68
N LYS A 15 18.51 4.08 52.54
CA LYS A 15 17.89 2.80 52.07
C LYS A 15 18.35 2.27 50.69
N ARG A 16 19.19 3.01 49.96
CA ARG A 16 19.68 2.65 48.62
C ARG A 16 21.17 2.36 48.69
N GLU A 17 21.58 1.12 48.37
CA GLU A 17 22.98 0.69 48.55
C GLU A 17 23.92 1.02 47.38
N LYS A 18 23.41 1.09 46.15
CA LYS A 18 24.26 1.08 44.92
C LYS A 18 23.99 2.21 43.92
N TYR A 19 22.85 2.90 44.05
CA TYR A 19 22.40 3.91 43.07
C TYR A 19 21.88 5.16 43.79
N CYS A 20 22.20 6.35 43.26
CA CYS A 20 21.73 7.60 43.85
C CYS A 20 20.22 7.84 43.64
N SER A 21 19.59 7.14 42.70
CA SER A 21 18.16 7.23 42.40
C SER A 21 17.63 5.94 41.76
N ASP A 22 16.31 5.72 41.85
CA ASP A 22 15.64 4.60 41.17
C ASP A 22 15.80 4.68 39.65
N LYS A 23 15.81 5.91 39.09
CA LYS A 23 16.13 6.15 37.69
C LYS A 23 17.53 5.67 37.32
N CYS A 24 18.54 5.92 38.15
CA CYS A 24 19.90 5.43 37.91
C CYS A 24 20.00 3.89 38.00
N ARG A 25 19.22 3.26 38.89
CA ARG A 25 19.09 1.81 38.96
C ARG A 25 18.46 1.26 37.68
N GLU A 26 17.35 1.83 37.24
CA GLU A 26 16.64 1.42 36.03
C GLU A 26 17.51 1.55 34.78
N ILE A 27 18.20 2.69 34.60
CA ILE A 27 19.08 2.89 33.44
C ILE A 27 20.22 1.86 33.45
N PHE A 28 20.82 1.56 34.60
CA PHE A 28 21.86 0.54 34.70
C PHE A 28 21.33 -0.85 34.33
N TRP A 29 20.17 -1.24 34.85
CA TRP A 29 19.56 -2.54 34.53
C TRP A 29 19.15 -2.63 33.06
N ASN A 30 18.57 -1.57 32.49
CA ASN A 30 18.27 -1.50 31.07
C ASN A 30 19.54 -1.66 30.23
N ARG A 31 20.62 -0.91 30.54
CA ARG A 31 21.92 -1.08 29.86
C ARG A 31 22.47 -2.50 29.97
N LYS A 32 22.36 -3.13 31.15
CA LYS A 32 22.79 -4.53 31.38
C LYS A 32 21.93 -5.54 30.60
N GLN A 33 20.62 -5.31 30.50
CA GLN A 33 19.73 -6.13 29.68
C GLN A 33 20.01 -5.99 28.18
N TYR A 34 20.25 -4.76 27.69
CA TYR A 34 20.63 -4.52 26.29
C TYR A 34 22.08 -4.95 25.95
N ALA A 35 22.92 -5.17 26.96
CA ALA A 35 24.25 -5.76 26.81
C ALA A 35 24.22 -7.28 26.59
N LYS A 36 23.06 -7.95 26.78
CA LYS A 36 22.91 -9.38 26.47
C LYS A 36 23.09 -9.60 24.95
N PRO A 37 23.83 -10.65 24.52
CA PRO A 37 24.08 -10.94 23.10
C PRO A 37 22.81 -11.00 22.23
N GLU A 38 21.72 -11.54 22.76
CA GLU A 38 20.41 -11.66 22.10
C GLU A 38 19.81 -10.30 21.74
N HIS A 39 19.89 -9.32 22.64
CA HIS A 39 19.38 -7.95 22.41
C HIS A 39 20.27 -7.19 21.42
N ARG A 40 21.60 -7.37 21.51
CA ARG A 40 22.56 -6.81 20.55
C ARG A 40 22.28 -7.31 19.13
N ASN A 41 22.05 -8.62 18.97
CA ASN A 41 21.70 -9.22 17.67
C ASN A 41 20.39 -8.64 17.12
N LYS A 42 19.34 -8.53 17.94
CA LYS A 42 18.06 -7.95 17.53
C LYS A 42 18.19 -6.50 17.04
N ILE A 43 19.03 -5.69 17.69
CA ILE A 43 19.30 -4.30 17.28
C ILE A 43 20.08 -4.28 15.95
N LEU A 44 21.14 -5.08 15.82
CA LEU A 44 21.92 -5.19 14.59
C LEU A 44 21.07 -5.67 13.41
N THR A 45 20.20 -6.65 13.60
CA THR A 45 19.27 -7.13 12.57
C THR A 45 18.27 -6.04 12.18
N ARG A 46 17.76 -5.25 13.14
CA ARG A 46 16.90 -4.10 12.85
C ARG A 46 17.65 -2.97 12.12
N MET A 47 18.91 -2.70 12.46
CA MET A 47 19.74 -1.70 11.79
C MET A 47 20.08 -2.13 10.36
N LYS A 48 20.51 -3.38 10.17
CA LYS A 48 20.71 -3.99 8.84
C LYS A 48 19.42 -3.94 8.02
N SER A 49 18.27 -4.20 8.64
CA SER A 49 16.96 -4.07 8.00
C SER A 49 16.65 -2.62 7.60
N LYS A 50 16.96 -1.63 8.45
CA LYS A 50 16.78 -0.20 8.11
C LYS A 50 17.69 0.25 6.97
N GLU A 51 18.95 -0.13 7.00
CA GLU A 51 19.93 0.22 5.95
C GLU A 51 19.57 -0.46 4.62
N HIS A 52 19.18 -1.74 4.68
CA HIS A 52 18.66 -2.46 3.52
C HIS A 52 17.41 -1.81 2.95
N ARG A 53 16.45 -1.40 3.80
CA ARG A 53 15.26 -0.63 3.37
C ARG A 53 15.65 0.71 2.75
N LYS A 54 16.68 1.39 3.25
CA LYS A 54 17.17 2.65 2.67
C LYS A 54 17.76 2.41 1.28
N LYS A 55 18.64 1.42 1.14
CA LYS A 55 19.24 1.00 -0.13
C LYS A 55 18.18 0.58 -1.15
N ASP A 56 17.19 -0.21 -0.73
CA ASP A 56 16.06 -0.60 -1.58
C ASP A 56 15.22 0.61 -2.04
N ARG A 57 14.95 1.56 -1.14
CA ARG A 57 14.26 2.82 -1.50
C ARG A 57 15.06 3.66 -2.49
N GLU A 58 16.37 3.75 -2.33
CA GLU A 58 17.26 4.45 -3.26
C GLU A 58 17.32 3.75 -4.62
N TYR A 59 17.48 2.42 -4.63
CA TYR A 59 17.44 1.61 -5.84
C TYR A 59 16.11 1.79 -6.61
N LYS A 60 14.97 1.81 -5.90
CA LYS A 60 13.64 2.08 -6.49
C LYS A 60 13.52 3.45 -7.15
N LYS A 61 14.37 4.41 -6.79
CA LYS A 61 14.40 5.75 -7.40
C LYS A 61 15.27 5.79 -8.66
N THR A 62 16.12 4.80 -8.91
CA THR A 62 17.05 4.79 -10.05
C THR A 62 16.32 4.79 -11.40
N PRO A 63 16.88 5.44 -12.45
CA PRO A 63 16.31 5.41 -13.79
C PRO A 63 16.16 3.98 -14.34
N ALA A 64 17.17 3.13 -14.17
CA ALA A 64 17.14 1.74 -14.63
C ALA A 64 15.97 0.96 -14.02
N ARG A 65 15.74 1.09 -12.71
CA ARG A 65 14.62 0.40 -12.05
C ARG A 65 13.26 0.93 -12.51
N ARG A 66 13.16 2.24 -12.76
CA ARG A 66 11.96 2.87 -13.31
C ARG A 66 11.69 2.39 -14.74
N GLN A 67 12.71 2.31 -15.58
CA GLN A 67 12.62 1.81 -16.94
C GLN A 67 12.16 0.35 -16.97
N HIS A 68 12.85 -0.53 -16.23
CA HIS A 68 12.45 -1.93 -16.09
C HIS A 68 11.00 -2.05 -15.59
N ARG A 69 10.58 -1.22 -14.63
CA ARG A 69 9.19 -1.22 -14.16
C ARG A 69 8.22 -0.82 -15.29
N ARG A 70 8.55 0.20 -16.08
CA ARG A 70 7.72 0.65 -17.20
C ARG A 70 7.61 -0.43 -18.27
N GLU A 71 8.70 -1.07 -18.63
CA GLU A 71 8.73 -2.16 -19.62
C GLU A 71 7.91 -3.37 -19.15
N TYR A 72 8.12 -3.82 -17.92
CA TYR A 72 7.30 -4.88 -17.31
C TYR A 72 5.80 -4.56 -17.35
N LEU A 73 5.43 -3.34 -16.94
CA LEU A 73 4.02 -2.90 -16.96
C LEU A 73 3.48 -2.77 -18.39
N LYS A 74 4.31 -2.36 -19.35
CA LYS A 74 3.93 -2.26 -20.77
C LYS A 74 3.60 -3.64 -21.34
N VAL A 75 4.43 -4.65 -21.05
CA VAL A 75 4.18 -6.03 -21.46
C VAL A 75 2.92 -6.56 -20.78
N LYS A 76 2.83 -6.42 -19.45
CA LYS A 76 1.68 -6.93 -18.70
C LYS A 76 0.34 -6.35 -19.17
N ARG A 77 0.30 -5.05 -19.50
CA ARG A 77 -0.89 -4.38 -20.07
C ARG A 77 -1.31 -4.92 -21.44
N ARG A 78 -0.39 -5.54 -22.18
CA ARG A 78 -0.64 -6.07 -23.52
C ARG A 78 -0.96 -7.57 -23.51
N THR A 79 -0.60 -8.28 -22.45
CA THR A 79 -0.71 -9.74 -22.38
C THR A 79 -1.77 -10.23 -21.41
N ASP A 80 -2.23 -9.39 -20.48
CA ASP A 80 -3.12 -9.79 -19.38
C ASP A 80 -4.34 -8.84 -19.34
N PRO A 81 -5.48 -9.24 -19.94
CA PRO A 81 -6.67 -8.39 -20.05
C PRO A 81 -7.33 -8.15 -18.68
N LEU A 82 -7.31 -9.15 -17.81
CA LEU A 82 -7.87 -9.08 -16.46
C LEU A 82 -7.10 -8.08 -15.62
N TRP A 83 -5.76 -8.16 -15.65
CA TRP A 83 -4.92 -7.20 -14.96
C TRP A 83 -5.11 -5.78 -15.51
N LYS A 84 -5.28 -5.62 -16.83
CA LYS A 84 -5.55 -4.33 -17.46
C LYS A 84 -6.90 -3.75 -16.99
N LEU A 85 -7.95 -4.56 -16.98
CA LEU A 85 -9.29 -4.18 -16.51
C LEU A 85 -9.28 -3.80 -15.03
N GLU A 86 -8.70 -4.64 -14.18
CA GLU A 86 -8.55 -4.38 -12.75
C GLU A 86 -7.80 -3.06 -12.50
N HIS A 87 -6.69 -2.84 -13.21
CA HIS A 87 -5.89 -1.63 -13.05
C HIS A 87 -6.63 -0.38 -13.51
N SER A 88 -7.33 -0.45 -14.65
CA SER A 88 -8.14 0.65 -15.19
C SER A 88 -9.24 1.07 -14.21
N ILE A 89 -9.98 0.11 -13.67
CA ILE A 89 -11.04 0.38 -12.71
C ILE A 89 -10.46 0.93 -11.40
N ARG A 90 -9.42 0.30 -10.87
CA ARG A 90 -8.75 0.78 -9.66
C ARG A 90 -8.29 2.23 -9.80
N ASP A 91 -7.67 2.59 -10.93
CA ASP A 91 -7.19 3.95 -11.18
C ASP A 91 -8.35 4.94 -11.29
N ARG A 92 -9.48 4.54 -11.91
CA ARG A 92 -10.68 5.38 -11.99
C ARG A 92 -11.39 5.54 -10.66
N VAL A 93 -11.55 4.47 -9.89
CA VAL A 93 -12.09 4.53 -8.52
C VAL A 93 -11.23 5.45 -7.66
N ARG A 94 -9.89 5.32 -7.75
CA ARG A 94 -8.95 6.19 -7.04
C ARG A 94 -9.04 7.65 -7.49
N SER A 95 -9.33 7.90 -8.76
CA SER A 95 -9.48 9.26 -9.30
C SER A 95 -10.84 9.87 -8.91
N GLY A 96 -11.89 9.06 -8.78
CA GLY A 96 -13.22 9.49 -8.38
C GLY A 96 -13.40 9.69 -6.87
N ILE A 97 -12.62 8.99 -6.04
CA ILE A 97 -12.67 9.12 -4.59
C ILE A 97 -11.31 9.61 -4.10
N LEU A 98 -11.26 10.89 -3.69
CA LEU A 98 -10.09 11.52 -3.09
C LEU A 98 -9.55 10.67 -1.93
N LEU A 99 -8.42 10.02 -2.15
CA LEU A 99 -7.46 9.58 -1.12
C LEU A 99 -7.93 8.55 -0.07
N ALA A 100 -9.01 7.81 -0.30
CA ALA A 100 -9.36 6.68 0.58
C ALA A 100 -8.42 5.47 0.31
N PRO A 101 -7.94 4.76 1.35
CA PRO A 101 -7.20 3.51 1.16
C PRO A 101 -8.13 2.45 0.56
N LEU A 102 -8.01 2.24 -0.75
CA LEU A 102 -8.78 1.22 -1.46
C LEU A 102 -8.29 -0.17 -1.02
N GLY A 103 -9.12 -0.89 -0.26
CA GLY A 103 -9.00 -2.32 -0.04
C GLY A 103 -9.22 -3.13 -1.34
N LYS A 104 -9.54 -4.42 -1.22
CA LYS A 104 -9.81 -5.25 -2.40
C LYS A 104 -11.06 -4.74 -3.11
N PHE A 105 -10.95 -4.55 -4.43
CA PHE A 105 -12.03 -4.10 -5.31
C PHE A 105 -13.35 -4.85 -5.07
N SER A 106 -13.28 -6.18 -4.99
CA SER A 106 -14.44 -7.04 -4.81
C SER A 106 -15.18 -6.82 -3.49
N THR A 107 -14.48 -6.34 -2.46
CA THR A 107 -15.08 -6.05 -1.15
C THR A 107 -16.11 -4.91 -1.23
N TYR A 108 -15.91 -3.94 -2.12
CA TYR A 108 -16.77 -2.76 -2.19
C TYR A 108 -17.93 -2.90 -3.17
N LEU A 109 -17.74 -3.69 -4.22
CA LEU A 109 -18.69 -3.76 -5.34
C LEU A 109 -19.51 -5.05 -5.36
N GLY A 110 -19.11 -6.05 -4.58
CA GLY A 110 -19.82 -7.32 -4.50
C GLY A 110 -19.63 -8.21 -5.72
N TYR A 111 -18.63 -7.91 -6.55
CA TYR A 111 -18.26 -8.73 -7.69
C TYR A 111 -16.75 -8.70 -7.94
N THR A 112 -16.25 -9.74 -8.61
CA THR A 112 -14.86 -9.93 -9.02
C THR A 112 -14.61 -9.33 -10.40
N ILE A 113 -13.33 -9.09 -10.72
CA ILE A 113 -12.94 -8.61 -12.05
C ILE A 113 -13.28 -9.64 -13.14
N GLN A 114 -13.22 -10.93 -12.83
CA GLN A 114 -13.61 -11.98 -13.77
C GLN A 114 -15.10 -11.88 -14.11
N GLU A 115 -15.96 -11.73 -13.10
CA GLU A 115 -17.41 -11.60 -13.34
C GLU A 115 -17.76 -10.35 -14.16
N LEU A 116 -17.06 -9.23 -13.92
CA LEU A 116 -17.24 -8.04 -14.76
C LEU A 116 -16.75 -8.28 -16.20
N TYR A 117 -15.62 -8.97 -16.37
CA TYR A 117 -15.09 -9.31 -17.68
C TYR A 117 -16.09 -10.18 -18.47
N ASP A 118 -16.61 -11.23 -17.83
CA ASP A 118 -17.57 -12.15 -18.45
C ASP A 118 -18.86 -11.41 -18.82
N TYR A 119 -19.34 -10.54 -17.94
CA TYR A 119 -20.51 -9.69 -18.21
C TYR A 119 -20.32 -8.77 -19.42
N LEU A 120 -19.20 -8.03 -19.48
CA LEU A 120 -18.92 -7.10 -20.57
C LEU A 120 -18.70 -7.85 -21.90
N SER A 121 -18.04 -9.01 -21.85
CA SER A 121 -17.83 -9.89 -23.02
C SER A 121 -19.15 -10.37 -23.62
N ALA A 122 -20.09 -10.80 -22.77
CA ALA A 122 -21.40 -11.27 -23.22
C ALA A 122 -22.31 -10.13 -23.72
N LYS A 123 -22.25 -8.96 -23.09
CA LYS A 123 -23.16 -7.84 -23.36
C LYS A 123 -22.77 -7.05 -24.63
N ASP A 124 -21.50 -6.67 -24.75
CA ASP A 124 -21.05 -5.69 -25.75
C ASP A 124 -20.33 -6.37 -26.93
N GLY A 125 -20.28 -7.71 -26.99
CA GLY A 125 -19.61 -8.45 -28.07
C GLY A 125 -18.11 -8.14 -28.14
N TYR A 126 -17.51 -7.97 -26.98
CA TYR A 126 -16.16 -7.44 -26.83
C TYR A 126 -15.09 -8.40 -27.37
N ASP A 127 -14.14 -7.84 -28.13
CA ASP A 127 -12.91 -8.50 -28.52
C ASP A 127 -11.77 -8.11 -27.54
N GLU A 128 -11.22 -9.14 -26.90
CA GLU A 128 -10.10 -9.02 -25.97
C GLU A 128 -8.88 -8.36 -26.61
N SER A 129 -8.63 -8.66 -27.89
CA SER A 129 -7.49 -8.17 -28.64
C SER A 129 -7.55 -6.65 -28.81
N SER A 130 -8.71 -6.13 -29.24
CA SER A 130 -9.00 -4.70 -29.39
C SER A 130 -8.85 -3.95 -28.06
N TYR A 131 -9.30 -4.54 -26.96
CA TYR A 131 -9.10 -3.93 -25.64
C TYR A 131 -7.66 -3.92 -25.21
N LEU A 132 -6.91 -5.03 -25.37
CA LEU A 132 -5.49 -5.09 -25.06
C LEU A 132 -4.68 -4.10 -25.91
N ALA A 133 -5.05 -3.91 -27.19
CA ALA A 133 -4.50 -2.89 -28.08
C ALA A 133 -4.76 -1.46 -27.60
N GLY A 134 -5.75 -1.26 -26.73
CA GLY A 134 -6.13 0.06 -26.19
C GLY A 134 -7.10 0.80 -27.09
N GLU A 135 -7.78 0.09 -27.99
CA GLU A 135 -8.80 0.64 -28.89
C GLU A 135 -10.16 0.74 -28.21
N LEU A 136 -10.33 0.06 -27.09
CA LEU A 136 -11.54 0.05 -26.30
C LEU A 136 -11.28 0.63 -24.90
N SER A 137 -12.26 1.34 -24.36
CA SER A 137 -12.26 1.92 -23.03
C SER A 137 -13.52 1.52 -22.28
N LEU A 138 -13.38 1.20 -21.00
CA LEU A 138 -14.51 1.12 -20.09
C LEU A 138 -15.19 2.50 -20.01
N ASP A 139 -16.49 2.58 -19.84
CA ASP A 139 -17.21 3.84 -19.62
C ASP A 139 -18.45 3.59 -18.77
N HIS A 140 -18.99 4.67 -18.19
CA HIS A 140 -20.26 4.61 -17.49
C HIS A 140 -21.41 4.96 -18.44
N ILE A 141 -22.52 4.25 -18.34
CA ILE A 141 -23.76 4.58 -19.07
C ILE A 141 -24.37 5.86 -18.49
N ILE A 142 -24.57 5.87 -17.18
CA ILE A 142 -24.90 7.08 -16.41
C ILE A 142 -23.57 7.67 -15.94
N PRO A 143 -23.25 8.92 -16.30
CA PRO A 143 -21.97 9.53 -15.96
C PRO A 143 -21.67 9.49 -14.46
N LEU A 144 -20.39 9.26 -14.11
CA LEU A 144 -19.96 9.14 -12.72
C LEU A 144 -20.33 10.38 -11.88
N HIS A 145 -20.32 11.58 -12.47
CA HIS A 145 -20.64 12.83 -11.79
C HIS A 145 -22.12 12.99 -11.39
N TRP A 146 -23.01 12.09 -11.85
CA TRP A 146 -24.41 12.06 -11.39
C TRP A 146 -24.57 11.35 -10.04
N PHE A 147 -23.57 10.58 -9.61
CA PHE A 147 -23.61 9.85 -8.34
C PHE A 147 -22.91 10.68 -7.27
N ILE A 148 -23.62 11.00 -6.19
CA ILE A 148 -23.04 11.68 -5.03
C ILE A 148 -22.44 10.62 -4.12
N THR A 149 -21.19 10.25 -4.40
CA THR A 149 -20.44 9.28 -3.59
C THR A 149 -19.73 9.98 -2.45
N LEU A 150 -20.07 9.62 -1.22
CA LEU A 150 -19.43 10.16 -0.01
C LEU A 150 -18.27 9.24 0.43
N GLU A 151 -18.44 7.92 0.27
CA GLU A 151 -17.47 6.92 0.72
C GLU A 151 -17.35 5.74 -0.26
N VAL A 152 -16.19 5.08 -0.24
CA VAL A 152 -15.98 3.85 -1.02
C VAL A 152 -16.92 2.76 -0.49
N GLY A 153 -17.76 2.22 -1.37
CA GLY A 153 -18.68 1.13 -1.03
C GLY A 153 -20.03 1.59 -0.49
N ASP A 154 -20.31 2.90 -0.47
CA ASP A 154 -21.66 3.41 -0.19
C ASP A 154 -22.66 3.03 -1.31
N LYS A 155 -23.93 3.38 -1.11
CA LYS A 155 -25.01 3.02 -2.04
C LYS A 155 -24.85 3.67 -3.41
N GLU A 156 -24.47 4.95 -3.46
CA GLU A 156 -24.32 5.69 -4.72
C GLU A 156 -23.06 5.22 -5.48
N PHE A 157 -22.00 4.89 -4.76
CA PHE A 157 -20.79 4.28 -5.30
C PHE A 157 -21.10 2.94 -5.95
N ARG A 158 -21.82 2.05 -5.26
CA ARG A 158 -22.20 0.75 -5.82
C ARG A 158 -23.13 0.87 -7.03
N LYS A 159 -23.99 1.91 -7.07
CA LYS A 159 -24.82 2.21 -8.25
C LYS A 159 -23.96 2.66 -9.42
N ALA A 160 -23.05 3.61 -9.19
CA ALA A 160 -22.14 4.11 -10.21
C ALA A 160 -21.33 2.96 -10.84
N TRP A 161 -20.80 2.10 -9.99
CA TRP A 161 -19.94 0.99 -10.38
C TRP A 161 -20.69 -0.33 -10.57
N ASN A 162 -22.00 -0.30 -10.70
CA ASN A 162 -22.77 -1.51 -11.00
C ASN A 162 -22.41 -2.01 -12.41
N MET A 163 -22.28 -3.33 -12.62
CA MET A 163 -22.00 -3.89 -13.94
C MET A 163 -22.96 -3.38 -15.02
N ARG A 164 -24.24 -3.21 -14.68
CA ARG A 164 -25.26 -2.69 -15.59
C ARG A 164 -25.02 -1.24 -16.02
N ASN A 165 -24.35 -0.45 -15.18
CA ASN A 165 -23.98 0.92 -15.47
C ASN A 165 -22.62 1.04 -16.19
N LEU A 166 -21.93 -0.09 -16.41
CA LEU A 166 -20.66 -0.13 -17.15
C LEU A 166 -20.90 -0.62 -18.59
N ARG A 167 -20.08 -0.11 -19.50
CA ARG A 167 -20.02 -0.51 -20.91
C ARG A 167 -18.61 -0.38 -21.45
N ILE A 168 -18.33 -1.06 -22.55
CA ILE A 168 -17.11 -0.83 -23.33
C ILE A 168 -17.44 0.02 -24.56
N ILE A 169 -16.63 1.05 -24.80
CA ILE A 169 -16.75 1.94 -25.95
C ILE A 169 -15.43 2.04 -26.71
N PRO A 170 -15.46 2.28 -28.04
CA PRO A 170 -14.25 2.63 -28.78
C PRO A 170 -13.58 3.88 -28.20
N LEU A 171 -12.25 3.83 -28.09
CA LEU A 171 -11.45 4.96 -27.67
C LEU A 171 -11.55 6.04 -28.75
N ARG A 172 -12.19 7.18 -28.44
CA ARG A 172 -12.17 8.33 -29.35
C ARG A 172 -10.73 8.83 -29.45
N LYS A 173 -10.21 8.92 -30.68
CA LYS A 173 -9.01 9.69 -30.97
C LYS A 173 -9.37 11.16 -30.74
N ASN A 174 -8.78 11.77 -29.71
CA ASN A 174 -8.80 13.22 -29.52
C ASN A 174 -7.98 13.91 -30.60
#